data_AF-A8YW94-F1
#
_entry.id   AF-A8YW94-F1
#
_cell.length_a   1.000
_cell.length_b   1.000
_cell.length_c   1.000
_cell.angle_alpha   90.00
_cell.angle_beta   90.00
_cell.angle_gamma   90.00
#
_symmetry.space_group_name_H-M   'P 1'
#
loop_
_entity.id
_entity.type
_entity.pdbx_description
1 polymer ?
#
loop_
_entity_poly.entity_id
_entity_poly.type
_entity_poly.pdbx_seq_one_letter_code
_entity_poly.pdbx_strand_id
1 'polypeptide(L)'
;MSKFNKEQKIEIYRKWKDEKISISQLSKAYKMNLANLDYMLRLIDMHGTDILNTRKRVYSKKFKEQTIEQAIFGTKSDVQLSLELGFKSIGRLNNWLREYKENGYNFIIKQKGRPARGQRGSKIAQGTGERDPKAERRKLAIAYCERIRKKTEGLGSGKRSEEIAKLIAKIKEIFNHHQGRYGYRRVALQLIKEGWNITEKTVRYWMHKLGLKGIRRNKRKYSSYKGTIGKIAPNLIHRDFFAPMPNMKWHTDITEFHLNGEKLYLSPILDGCGGDIVSYSISRHPDMDLVMTMLDKAFVKETALNNCTFHTDQGCQYQSPQYQRTLKLQGITQSMSRKGNSMDDGLMENFFGLLKTEMFYDQEYKYHSLQELTQAIKEYIEYYNEERIKSRLRGLTPKEYRNQASINPVF
;
A
#
# COMPACT_ATOMS: atom_id res chain seq x y z
N MET A 1 22.62 -16.48 29.53
CA MET A 1 22.86 -17.90 29.19
C MET A 1 24.24 -18.39 29.67
N SER A 2 24.51 -18.34 30.98
CA SER A 2 25.85 -18.62 31.55
C SER A 2 25.88 -19.77 32.57
N LYS A 3 24.79 -20.53 32.76
CA LYS A 3 24.70 -21.53 33.83
C LYS A 3 24.90 -22.98 33.36
N PHE A 4 24.85 -23.25 32.05
CA PHE A 4 24.93 -24.61 31.47
C PHE A 4 26.03 -24.70 30.43
N ASN A 5 26.79 -25.79 30.46
CA ASN A 5 27.84 -26.11 29.49
C ASN A 5 27.24 -26.55 28.14
N LYS A 6 28.07 -26.79 27.12
CA LYS A 6 27.59 -27.13 25.76
C LYS A 6 26.83 -28.46 25.75
N GLU A 7 27.35 -29.46 26.43
CA GLU A 7 26.79 -30.82 26.49
C GLU A 7 25.42 -30.83 27.14
N GLN A 8 25.27 -30.14 28.28
CA GLN A 8 23.98 -29.97 28.96
C GLN A 8 22.93 -29.31 28.06
N LYS A 9 23.31 -28.34 27.22
CA LYS A 9 22.37 -27.69 26.30
C LYS A 9 21.94 -28.61 25.16
N ILE A 10 22.85 -29.48 24.69
CA ILE A 10 22.54 -30.49 23.68
C ILE A 10 21.62 -31.55 24.27
N GLU A 11 21.88 -31.99 25.50
CA GLU A 11 21.03 -32.94 26.22
C GLU A 11 19.61 -32.38 26.42
N ILE A 12 19.48 -31.14 26.89
CA ILE A 12 18.18 -30.47 27.03
C ILE A 12 17.45 -30.36 25.68
N TYR A 13 18.18 -30.10 24.59
CA TYR A 13 17.59 -30.04 23.25
C TYR A 13 17.10 -31.41 22.77
N ARG A 14 17.87 -32.49 22.99
CA ARG A 14 17.43 -33.87 22.67
C ARG A 14 16.18 -34.26 23.46
N LYS A 15 16.14 -33.98 24.76
CA LYS A 15 14.96 -34.21 25.61
C LYS A 15 13.71 -33.47 25.12
N TRP A 16 13.89 -32.26 24.58
CA TRP A 16 12.79 -31.49 23.99
C TRP A 16 12.36 -32.01 22.62
N LYS A 17 13.33 -32.32 21.73
CA LYS A 17 13.07 -32.64 20.33
C LYS A 17 12.70 -34.11 20.11
N ASP A 18 13.43 -35.01 20.75
CA ASP A 18 13.37 -36.45 20.53
C ASP A 18 12.41 -37.10 21.54
N GLU A 19 12.53 -36.76 22.82
CA GLU A 19 11.69 -37.30 23.91
C GLU A 19 10.39 -36.50 24.12
N LYS A 20 10.17 -35.41 23.36
CA LYS A 20 8.99 -34.54 23.40
C LYS A 20 8.62 -34.00 24.79
N ILE A 21 9.59 -33.86 25.69
CA ILE A 21 9.38 -33.29 27.02
C ILE A 21 9.01 -31.81 26.89
N SER A 22 7.98 -31.37 27.61
CA SER A 22 7.51 -29.98 27.52
C SER A 22 8.55 -28.98 28.03
N ILE A 23 8.57 -27.78 27.45
CA ILE A 23 9.46 -26.68 27.87
C ILE A 23 9.27 -26.33 29.35
N SER A 24 8.03 -26.43 29.85
CA SER A 24 7.70 -26.19 31.27
C SER A 24 8.34 -27.22 32.20
N GLN A 25 8.29 -28.51 31.85
CA GLN A 25 8.93 -29.59 32.61
C GLN A 25 10.46 -29.43 32.60
N LEU A 26 11.06 -29.13 31.44
CA LEU A 26 12.50 -28.89 31.33
C LEU A 26 12.94 -27.63 32.10
N SER A 27 12.14 -26.57 32.07
CA SER A 27 12.38 -25.34 32.84
C SER A 27 12.44 -25.62 34.35
N LYS A 28 11.52 -26.45 34.87
CA LYS A 28 11.51 -26.89 36.28
C LYS A 28 12.70 -27.80 36.60
N ALA A 29 12.92 -28.84 35.79
CA ALA A 29 13.97 -29.85 36.01
C ALA A 29 15.38 -29.23 36.02
N TYR A 30 15.66 -28.33 35.08
CA TYR A 30 16.96 -27.67 34.96
C TYR A 30 17.01 -26.30 35.64
N LYS A 31 15.95 -25.89 36.37
CA LYS A 31 15.86 -24.56 37.05
C LYS A 31 16.23 -23.40 36.11
N MET A 32 15.78 -23.47 34.86
CA MET A 32 16.03 -22.48 33.81
C MET A 32 14.83 -21.54 33.66
N ASN A 33 15.08 -20.26 33.43
CA ASN A 33 14.01 -19.33 33.06
C ASN A 33 13.37 -19.77 31.72
N LEU A 34 12.04 -19.87 31.71
CA LEU A 34 11.26 -20.44 30.61
C LEU A 34 11.50 -19.71 29.28
N ALA A 35 11.56 -18.38 29.26
CA ALA A 35 11.81 -17.61 28.05
C ALA A 35 13.23 -17.79 27.51
N ASN A 36 14.22 -17.92 28.40
CA ASN A 36 15.60 -18.19 28.00
C ASN A 36 15.76 -19.62 27.45
N LEU A 37 15.04 -20.58 28.02
CA LEU A 37 15.03 -21.97 27.56
C LEU A 37 14.37 -22.09 26.19
N ASP A 38 13.17 -21.52 26.01
CA ASP A 38 12.45 -21.49 24.74
C ASP A 38 13.30 -20.85 23.63
N TYR A 39 13.91 -19.70 23.91
CA TYR A 39 14.81 -19.05 22.95
C TYR A 39 16.02 -19.91 22.58
N MET A 40 16.64 -20.57 23.56
CA MET A 40 17.78 -21.45 23.32
C MET A 40 17.39 -22.65 22.45
N LEU A 41 16.27 -23.30 22.74
CA LEU A 41 15.78 -24.45 21.99
C LEU A 41 15.49 -24.07 20.53
N ARG A 42 14.77 -22.97 20.30
CA ARG A 42 14.49 -22.46 18.94
C ARG A 42 15.76 -22.04 18.19
N LEU A 43 16.76 -21.51 18.90
CA LEU A 43 18.03 -21.13 18.30
C LEU A 43 18.81 -22.36 17.80
N ILE A 44 18.83 -23.44 18.60
CA ILE A 44 19.46 -24.71 18.22
C ILE A 44 18.67 -25.38 17.10
N ASP A 45 17.33 -25.34 17.15
CA ASP A 45 16.46 -25.92 16.13
C ASP A 45 16.67 -25.27 14.75
N MET A 46 16.93 -23.96 14.73
CA MET A 46 17.09 -23.19 13.50
C MET A 46 18.51 -23.26 12.90
N HIS A 47 19.55 -23.34 13.73
CA HIS A 47 20.95 -23.22 13.29
C HIS A 47 21.81 -24.46 13.58
N GLY A 48 21.22 -25.51 14.16
CA GLY A 48 21.94 -26.69 14.63
C GLY A 48 22.78 -26.44 15.89
N THR A 49 23.41 -27.49 16.40
CA THR A 49 24.20 -27.45 17.64
C THR A 49 25.48 -26.62 17.54
N ASP A 50 25.95 -26.33 16.32
CA ASP A 50 27.17 -25.54 16.08
C ASP A 50 27.06 -24.08 16.53
N ILE A 51 25.83 -23.55 16.63
CA ILE A 51 25.58 -22.21 17.15
C ILE A 51 26.06 -22.04 18.60
N LEU A 52 26.19 -23.16 19.33
CA LEU A 52 26.68 -23.19 20.70
C LEU A 52 28.20 -22.95 20.78
N ASN A 53 28.95 -23.21 19.70
CA ASN A 53 30.41 -23.07 19.69
C ASN A 53 30.86 -21.65 20.05
N THR A 54 31.86 -21.54 20.92
CA THR A 54 32.29 -20.29 21.55
C THR A 54 33.39 -19.61 20.75
N ARG A 55 33.00 -18.72 19.84
CA ARG A 55 33.86 -17.61 19.41
C ARG A 55 33.16 -16.28 19.65
N LYS A 56 33.91 -15.29 20.13
CA LYS A 56 33.42 -13.93 20.31
C LYS A 56 33.15 -13.34 18.91
N ARG A 57 31.89 -13.29 18.49
CA ARG A 57 31.52 -12.70 17.19
C ARG A 57 31.80 -11.20 17.21
N VAL A 58 32.70 -10.77 16.32
CA VAL A 58 32.87 -9.36 15.97
C VAL A 58 31.90 -9.07 14.83
N TYR A 59 31.06 -8.06 15.01
CA TYR A 59 30.05 -7.68 14.02
C TYR A 59 30.53 -6.44 13.27
N SER A 60 30.53 -6.52 11.94
CA SER A 60 30.90 -5.39 11.08
C SER A 60 29.91 -4.23 11.25
N LYS A 61 30.35 -3.01 10.93
CA LYS A 61 29.49 -1.82 10.95
C LYS A 61 28.23 -2.02 10.07
N LYS A 62 28.45 -2.51 8.85
CA LYS A 62 27.39 -2.85 7.88
C LYS A 62 26.40 -3.87 8.43
N PHE A 63 26.88 -4.91 9.11
CA PHE A 63 26.01 -5.92 9.72
C PHE A 63 25.14 -5.33 10.85
N LYS A 64 25.73 -4.50 11.72
CA LYS A 64 24.98 -3.81 12.78
C LYS A 64 23.91 -2.89 12.20
N GLU A 65 24.25 -2.14 11.17
CA GLU A 65 23.33 -1.24 10.48
C GLU A 65 22.16 -2.00 9.86
N GLN A 66 22.43 -3.03 9.07
CA GLN A 66 21.39 -3.87 8.45
C GLN A 66 20.50 -4.57 9.49
N THR A 67 21.09 -5.02 10.60
CA THR A 67 20.34 -5.64 11.71
C THR A 67 19.38 -4.63 12.34
N ILE A 68 19.83 -3.41 12.61
CA ILE A 68 19.00 -2.35 13.19
C ILE A 68 17.92 -1.91 12.20
N GLU A 69 18.25 -1.77 10.92
CA GLU A 69 17.26 -1.46 9.88
C GLU A 69 16.17 -2.54 9.81
N GLN A 70 16.52 -3.83 9.84
CA GLN A 70 15.56 -4.92 9.86
C GLN A 70 14.73 -4.97 11.13
N ALA A 71 15.29 -4.61 12.29
CA ALA A 71 14.56 -4.57 13.56
C ALA A 71 13.54 -3.41 13.60
N ILE A 72 13.89 -2.26 13.02
CA ILE A 72 13.04 -1.06 13.03
C ILE A 72 11.98 -1.12 11.93
N PHE A 73 12.37 -1.51 10.71
CA PHE A 73 11.52 -1.42 9.52
C PHE A 73 11.00 -2.77 9.02
N GLY A 74 11.55 -3.87 9.51
CA GLY A 74 11.10 -5.21 9.16
C GLY A 74 9.74 -5.55 9.75
N THR A 75 9.12 -6.57 9.17
CA THR A 75 7.85 -7.13 9.64
C THR A 75 8.01 -8.16 10.75
N LYS A 76 9.26 -8.59 11.01
CA LYS A 76 9.59 -9.63 11.99
C LYS A 76 9.63 -9.04 13.40
N SER A 77 9.29 -9.86 14.40
CA SER A 77 9.51 -9.49 15.80
C SER A 77 11.01 -9.51 16.11
N ASP A 78 11.43 -8.75 17.12
CA ASP A 78 12.83 -8.70 17.54
C ASP A 78 13.34 -10.09 17.98
N VAL A 79 12.45 -10.92 18.54
CA VAL A 79 12.72 -12.32 18.88
C VAL A 79 13.04 -13.12 17.64
N GLN A 80 12.17 -13.04 16.61
CA GLN A 80 12.34 -13.79 15.37
C GLN A 80 13.58 -13.35 14.61
N LEU A 81 13.79 -12.04 14.47
CA LEU A 81 14.98 -11.50 13.81
C LEU A 81 16.26 -11.90 14.55
N SER A 82 16.24 -11.88 15.88
CA SER A 82 17.37 -12.29 16.71
C SER A 82 17.70 -13.78 16.56
N LEU A 83 16.68 -14.64 16.44
CA LEU A 83 16.84 -16.07 16.15
C LEU A 83 17.45 -16.27 14.76
N GLU A 84 16.91 -15.64 13.72
CA GLU A 84 17.40 -15.77 12.34
C GLU A 84 18.84 -15.29 12.16
N LEU A 85 19.22 -14.19 12.83
CA LEU A 85 20.59 -13.67 12.81
C LEU A 85 21.56 -14.46 13.72
N GLY A 86 21.06 -15.50 14.40
CA GLY A 86 21.86 -16.40 15.22
C GLY A 86 22.45 -15.70 16.44
N PHE A 87 21.74 -14.77 17.07
CA PHE A 87 22.20 -14.15 18.30
C PHE A 87 22.09 -15.12 19.48
N LYS A 88 23.12 -15.17 20.32
CA LYS A 88 23.12 -16.00 21.54
C LYS A 88 22.20 -15.47 22.65
N SER A 89 21.45 -14.41 22.40
CA SER A 89 20.45 -13.85 23.33
C SER A 89 19.80 -12.67 22.64
N ILE A 90 18.48 -12.56 22.79
CA ILE A 90 17.74 -11.35 22.40
C ILE A 90 18.26 -10.08 23.07
N GLY A 91 18.87 -10.19 24.26
CA GLY A 91 19.46 -9.06 24.97
C GLY A 91 20.53 -8.33 24.16
N ARG A 92 21.20 -9.00 23.20
CA ARG A 92 22.16 -8.34 22.32
C ARG A 92 21.49 -7.36 21.36
N LEU A 93 20.42 -7.79 20.69
CA LEU A 93 19.65 -6.93 19.79
C LEU A 93 18.98 -5.79 20.58
N ASN A 94 18.39 -6.09 21.73
CA ASN A 94 17.75 -5.08 22.58
C ASN A 94 18.76 -4.03 23.07
N ASN A 95 19.97 -4.45 23.45
CA ASN A 95 21.03 -3.51 23.82
C ASN A 95 21.46 -2.64 22.63
N TRP A 96 21.57 -3.21 21.43
CA TRP A 96 21.90 -2.42 20.24
C TRP A 96 20.80 -1.42 19.89
N LEU A 97 19.53 -1.80 20.01
CA LEU A 97 18.39 -0.92 19.81
C LEU A 97 18.34 0.20 20.86
N ARG A 98 18.61 -0.12 22.13
CA ARG A 98 18.71 0.88 23.20
C ARG A 98 19.88 1.84 22.97
N GLU A 99 21.07 1.33 22.72
CA GLU A 99 22.27 2.14 22.46
C GLU A 99 22.09 3.00 21.21
N TYR A 100 21.38 2.50 20.19
CA TYR A 100 21.00 3.24 18.99
C TYR A 100 19.94 4.32 19.29
N LYS A 101 18.97 4.06 20.17
CA LYS A 101 17.98 5.05 20.63
C LYS A 101 18.66 6.20 21.38
N GLU A 102 19.60 5.87 22.26
CA GLU A 102 20.33 6.85 23.09
C GLU A 102 21.41 7.61 22.30
N ASN A 103 22.18 6.93 21.47
CA ASN A 103 23.40 7.49 20.84
C ASN A 103 23.31 7.61 19.31
N GLY A 104 22.24 7.14 18.67
CA GLY A 104 22.10 7.15 17.22
C GLY A 104 23.16 6.32 16.49
N TYR A 105 23.56 6.78 15.30
CA TYR A 105 24.58 6.13 14.46
C TYR A 105 25.99 6.14 15.11
N ASN A 106 26.23 6.96 16.14
CA ASN A 106 27.51 6.97 16.86
C ASN A 106 27.79 5.62 17.55
N PHE A 107 26.75 4.86 17.90
CA PHE A 107 26.88 3.47 18.38
C PHE A 107 27.56 2.56 17.35
N ILE A 108 27.28 2.76 16.06
CA ILE A 108 27.84 1.96 14.96
C ILE A 108 29.30 2.36 14.69
N ILE A 109 29.66 3.62 14.97
CA ILE A 109 30.99 4.18 14.69
C ILE A 109 32.02 3.94 15.82
N LYS A 110 31.61 3.88 17.10
CA LYS A 110 32.55 3.82 18.24
C LYS A 110 33.68 2.80 18.04
N GLN A 111 34.93 3.29 17.97
CA GLN A 111 36.09 2.50 18.32
C GLN A 111 36.15 2.35 19.84
N LYS A 112 36.54 1.16 20.32
CA LYS A 112 36.55 0.81 21.73
C LYS A 112 37.74 1.50 22.41
N GLY A 113 37.50 2.59 23.14
CA GLY A 113 38.45 3.25 24.04
C GLY A 113 37.90 3.34 25.46
N ARG A 114 38.78 3.39 26.47
CA ARG A 114 38.43 3.45 27.90
C ARG A 114 37.65 4.75 28.17
N PRO A 115 36.42 4.70 28.72
CA PRO A 115 35.70 5.93 29.02
C PRO A 115 36.37 6.67 30.18
N ALA A 116 36.42 8.00 30.11
CA ALA A 116 36.86 8.85 31.21
C ALA A 116 35.94 8.64 32.44
N ARG A 117 36.56 8.52 33.61
CA ARG A 117 35.90 8.28 34.90
C ARG A 117 35.15 9.56 35.27
N GLY A 118 33.82 9.56 35.21
CA GLY A 118 33.08 10.76 35.65
C GLY A 118 31.59 10.87 35.36
N GLN A 119 30.92 9.94 34.67
CA GLN A 119 29.47 10.05 34.48
C GLN A 119 28.80 8.66 34.54
N ARG A 120 28.54 8.20 35.76
CA ARG A 120 27.51 7.19 36.05
C ARG A 120 26.57 7.77 37.10
N GLY A 121 25.68 8.65 36.66
CA GLY A 121 24.48 8.97 37.41
C GLY A 121 23.45 7.89 37.13
N SER A 122 23.15 7.06 38.14
CA SER A 122 22.02 6.14 38.11
C SER A 122 20.71 6.92 38.08
N LYS A 123 19.85 6.65 37.09
CA LYS A 123 18.40 6.88 37.24
C LYS A 123 17.66 5.62 36.84
N ILE A 124 17.20 4.90 37.86
CA ILE A 124 16.22 3.82 37.75
C ILE A 124 14.83 4.45 37.88
N ALA A 125 14.01 4.18 36.86
CA ALA A 125 12.54 4.08 36.78
C ALA A 125 11.63 5.20 37.31
N GLN A 126 10.65 5.59 36.47
CA GLN A 126 9.21 5.46 36.74
C GLN A 126 8.40 5.63 35.43
N GLY A 127 7.32 4.86 35.28
CA GLY A 127 6.36 4.99 34.19
C GLY A 127 5.87 3.66 33.62
N THR A 128 4.94 3.00 34.33
CA THR A 128 4.04 1.98 33.79
C THR A 128 2.96 2.66 32.96
N GLY A 129 3.15 2.69 31.64
CA GLY A 129 2.10 2.97 30.68
C GLY A 129 2.20 1.94 29.57
N GLU A 130 1.07 1.42 29.11
CA GLU A 130 1.00 0.51 27.96
C GLU A 130 1.84 1.06 26.81
N ARG A 131 2.96 0.39 26.53
CA ARG A 131 3.87 0.79 25.45
C ARG A 131 3.31 0.25 24.16
N ASP A 132 2.65 1.10 23.37
CA ASP A 132 2.32 0.78 21.98
C ASP A 132 3.63 0.67 21.16
N PRO A 133 4.05 -0.55 20.77
CA PRO A 133 5.28 -0.74 20.02
C PRO A 133 5.23 -0.04 18.66
N LYS A 134 4.04 0.21 18.11
CA LYS A 134 3.82 0.88 16.82
C LYS A 134 4.03 2.39 16.94
N ALA A 135 3.54 3.03 18.00
CA ALA A 135 3.82 4.42 18.30
C ALA A 135 5.32 4.66 18.59
N GLU A 136 5.97 3.75 19.31
CA GLU A 136 7.41 3.86 19.60
C GLU A 136 8.27 3.69 18.34
N ARG A 137 7.88 2.75 17.45
CA ARG A 137 8.46 2.61 16.10
C ARG A 137 8.24 3.86 15.24
N ARG A 138 7.07 4.51 15.31
CA ARG A 138 6.79 5.78 14.61
C ARG A 138 7.69 6.92 15.10
N LYS A 139 7.85 7.08 16.41
CA LYS A 139 8.76 8.09 16.99
C LYS A 139 10.21 7.88 16.57
N LEU A 140 10.67 6.62 16.56
CA LEU A 140 12.00 6.26 16.07
C LEU A 140 12.19 6.52 14.57
N ALA A 141 11.17 6.26 13.75
CA ALA A 141 11.19 6.55 12.32
C ALA A 141 11.24 8.06 12.03
N ILE A 142 10.47 8.87 12.76
CA ILE A 142 10.48 10.34 12.65
C ILE A 142 11.87 10.88 13.02
N ALA A 143 12.42 10.47 14.16
CA ALA A 143 13.75 10.88 14.59
C ALA A 143 14.87 10.44 13.62
N TYR A 144 14.71 9.29 12.96
CA TYR A 144 15.62 8.85 11.89
C TYR A 144 15.53 9.73 10.65
N CYS A 145 14.31 10.07 10.19
CA CYS A 145 14.08 10.95 9.06
C CYS A 145 14.59 12.38 9.30
N GLU A 146 14.37 12.94 10.49
CA GLU A 146 14.92 14.25 10.89
C GLU A 146 16.45 14.26 10.90
N ARG A 147 17.07 13.14 11.25
CA ARG A 147 18.53 13.04 11.30
C ARG A 147 19.15 12.74 9.93
N ILE A 148 18.45 12.07 9.01
CA ILE A 148 18.80 12.00 7.58
C ILE A 148 18.81 13.41 6.98
N ARG A 149 17.81 14.25 7.31
CA ARG A 149 17.76 15.67 6.90
C ARG A 149 18.97 16.46 7.41
N LYS A 150 19.34 16.31 8.69
CA LYS A 150 20.57 16.92 9.25
C LYS A 150 21.86 16.37 8.62
N LYS A 151 21.86 15.12 8.15
CA LYS A 151 23.01 14.49 7.49
C LYS A 151 23.14 14.90 6.02
N THR A 152 22.04 15.18 5.31
CA THR A 152 22.09 15.84 4.00
C THR A 152 22.61 17.27 4.12
N GLU A 153 22.27 17.98 5.19
CA GLU A 153 22.83 19.30 5.49
C GLU A 153 24.35 19.24 5.83
N GLY A 154 24.85 18.11 6.35
CA GLY A 154 26.27 17.92 6.70
C GLY A 154 27.14 17.16 5.68
N LEU A 155 26.58 16.70 4.56
CA LEU A 155 27.33 16.03 3.48
C LEU A 155 27.82 17.06 2.46
N GLY A 156 28.91 17.77 2.81
CA GLY A 156 29.74 18.54 1.89
C GLY A 156 29.08 19.77 1.27
N SER A 157 29.67 20.94 1.51
CA SER A 157 29.43 22.15 0.73
C SER A 157 29.73 21.88 -0.77
N GLY A 158 28.69 21.62 -1.55
CA GLY A 158 28.78 21.40 -3.00
C GLY A 158 27.41 21.22 -3.63
N LYS A 159 27.26 21.70 -4.89
CA LYS A 159 26.03 21.69 -5.71
C LYS A 159 25.18 20.40 -5.59
N ARG A 160 25.82 19.24 -5.44
CA ARG A 160 25.18 17.92 -5.37
C ARG A 160 24.30 17.71 -4.12
N SER A 161 24.63 18.32 -2.98
CA SER A 161 23.79 18.21 -1.77
C SER A 161 22.51 19.04 -1.91
N GLU A 162 22.62 20.21 -2.52
CA GLU A 162 21.50 21.12 -2.79
C GLU A 162 20.52 20.52 -3.82
N GLU A 163 21.02 19.92 -4.89
CA GLU A 163 20.20 19.21 -5.89
C GLU A 163 19.40 18.05 -5.26
N ILE A 164 20.03 17.28 -4.36
CA ILE A 164 19.37 16.20 -3.63
C ILE A 164 18.29 16.77 -2.69
N ALA A 165 18.56 17.87 -2.00
CA ALA A 165 17.58 18.53 -1.12
C ALA A 165 16.36 19.02 -1.92
N LYS A 166 16.58 19.66 -3.07
CA LYS A 166 15.52 20.09 -4.00
C LYS A 166 14.69 18.90 -4.48
N LEU A 167 15.34 17.81 -4.90
CA LEU A 167 14.65 16.58 -5.29
C LEU A 167 13.79 16.02 -4.15
N ILE A 168 14.33 15.93 -2.93
CA ILE A 168 13.59 15.42 -1.76
C ILE A 168 12.38 16.30 -1.45
N ALA A 169 12.54 17.62 -1.51
CA ALA A 169 11.44 18.56 -1.31
C ALA A 169 10.36 18.34 -2.36
N LYS A 170 10.74 18.21 -3.64
CA LYS A 170 9.79 18.00 -4.73
C LYS A 170 9.08 16.65 -4.65
N ILE A 171 9.78 15.58 -4.27
CA ILE A 171 9.17 14.26 -4.00
C ILE A 171 8.08 14.37 -2.92
N LYS A 172 8.34 15.11 -1.83
CA LYS A 172 7.35 15.32 -0.76
C LYS A 172 6.17 16.15 -1.22
N GLU A 173 6.43 17.21 -1.98
CA GLU A 173 5.40 18.06 -2.57
C GLU A 173 4.44 17.26 -3.44
N ILE A 174 4.96 16.51 -4.43
CA ILE A 174 4.17 15.65 -5.31
C ILE A 174 3.41 14.59 -4.50
N PHE A 175 4.06 13.96 -3.53
CA PHE A 175 3.44 12.94 -2.69
C PHE A 175 2.26 13.50 -1.89
N ASN A 176 2.43 14.69 -1.28
CA ASN A 176 1.41 15.34 -0.46
C ASN A 176 0.27 15.91 -1.32
N HIS A 177 0.59 16.52 -2.46
CA HIS A 177 -0.38 17.02 -3.42
C HIS A 177 -1.34 15.91 -3.86
N HIS A 178 -0.81 14.72 -4.18
CA HIS A 178 -1.63 13.54 -4.49
C HIS A 178 -2.10 12.78 -3.25
N GLN A 179 -2.11 13.40 -2.07
CA GLN A 179 -2.65 12.85 -0.82
C GLN A 179 -2.07 11.46 -0.43
N GLY A 180 -0.82 11.20 -0.79
CA GLY A 180 -0.16 9.91 -0.57
C GLY A 180 -0.66 8.76 -1.47
N ARG A 181 -1.49 9.05 -2.49
CA ARG A 181 -1.98 8.04 -3.46
C ARG A 181 -0.87 7.53 -4.39
N TYR A 182 0.16 8.35 -4.62
CA TYR A 182 1.23 8.00 -5.56
C TYR A 182 2.34 7.16 -4.92
N GLY A 183 2.65 6.04 -5.58
CA GLY A 183 3.91 5.30 -5.36
C GLY A 183 5.04 5.86 -6.22
N TYR A 184 6.26 5.35 -6.00
CA TYR A 184 7.49 5.87 -6.64
C TYR A 184 7.45 5.96 -8.15
N ARG A 185 6.73 5.06 -8.85
CA ARG A 185 6.60 5.12 -10.31
C ARG A 185 5.84 6.36 -10.78
N ARG A 186 4.73 6.69 -10.13
CA ARG A 186 3.95 7.88 -10.49
C ARG A 186 4.65 9.16 -10.05
N VAL A 187 5.31 9.16 -8.89
CA VAL A 187 6.17 10.29 -8.50
C VAL A 187 7.29 10.51 -9.51
N ALA A 188 7.92 9.44 -10.00
CA ALA A 188 8.95 9.55 -11.04
C ALA A 188 8.39 10.09 -12.37
N LEU A 189 7.24 9.59 -12.82
CA LEU A 189 6.58 10.10 -14.03
C LEU A 189 6.21 11.58 -13.90
N GLN A 190 5.70 12.00 -12.74
CA GLN A 190 5.38 13.40 -12.49
C GLN A 190 6.65 14.27 -12.52
N LEU A 191 7.73 13.83 -11.87
CA LEU A 191 9.02 14.53 -11.94
C LEU A 191 9.53 14.65 -13.38
N ILE A 192 9.45 13.58 -14.18
CA ILE A 192 9.84 13.60 -15.60
C ILE A 192 8.97 14.58 -16.40
N LYS A 193 7.65 14.59 -16.15
CA LYS A 193 6.70 15.55 -16.76
C LYS A 193 7.04 17.00 -16.42
N GLU A 194 7.57 17.23 -15.22
CA GLU A 194 8.07 18.54 -14.76
C GLU A 194 9.53 18.83 -15.21
N GLY A 195 10.10 18.02 -16.11
CA GLY A 195 11.41 18.26 -16.72
C GLY A 195 12.61 17.68 -15.95
N TRP A 196 12.40 16.90 -14.90
CA TRP A 196 13.49 16.27 -14.16
C TRP A 196 14.07 15.08 -14.91
N ASN A 197 15.39 15.07 -15.14
CA ASN A 197 16.10 13.90 -15.64
C ASN A 197 16.41 12.94 -14.48
N ILE A 198 15.46 12.05 -14.15
CA ILE A 198 15.59 11.12 -13.03
C ILE A 198 15.08 9.72 -13.35
N THR A 199 15.69 8.72 -12.72
CA THR A 199 15.24 7.32 -12.82
C THR A 199 14.26 6.96 -11.72
N GLU A 200 13.35 6.02 -12.01
CA GLU A 200 12.45 5.45 -10.99
C GLU A 200 13.19 4.87 -9.78
N LYS A 201 14.39 4.32 -9.99
CA LYS A 201 15.22 3.72 -8.92
C LYS A 201 15.65 4.77 -7.91
N THR A 202 16.02 5.97 -8.38
CA THR A 202 16.42 7.10 -7.53
C THR A 202 15.23 7.59 -6.69
N VAL A 203 14.06 7.75 -7.30
CA VAL A 203 12.84 8.14 -6.58
C VAL A 203 12.44 7.09 -5.56
N ARG A 204 12.52 5.79 -5.93
CA ARG A 204 12.25 4.67 -5.01
C ARG A 204 13.18 4.71 -3.79
N TYR A 205 14.47 4.94 -4.01
CA TYR A 205 15.46 5.02 -2.93
C TYR A 205 15.10 6.13 -1.93
N TRP A 206 14.81 7.34 -2.42
CA TRP A 206 14.49 8.47 -1.55
C TRP A 206 13.14 8.33 -0.86
N MET A 207 12.09 7.90 -1.56
CA MET A 207 10.80 7.63 -0.92
C MET A 207 10.93 6.57 0.18
N HIS A 208 11.74 5.52 -0.03
CA HIS A 208 12.02 4.52 1.00
C HIS A 208 12.75 5.14 2.21
N LYS A 209 13.80 5.95 1.97
CA LYS A 209 14.55 6.62 3.06
C LYS A 209 13.69 7.62 3.84
N LEU A 210 12.69 8.23 3.21
CA LEU A 210 11.74 9.16 3.83
C LEU A 210 10.53 8.47 4.47
N GLY A 211 10.38 7.15 4.29
CA GLY A 211 9.22 6.41 4.78
C GLY A 211 7.91 6.67 3.99
N LEU A 212 8.00 7.30 2.82
CA LEU A 212 6.83 7.61 1.97
C LEU A 212 6.37 6.35 1.23
N LYS A 213 5.12 5.95 1.48
CA LYS A 213 4.52 4.77 0.87
C LYS A 213 3.18 5.14 0.26
N GLY A 214 3.08 4.99 -1.06
CA GLY A 214 1.83 5.17 -1.77
C GLY A 214 0.76 4.17 -1.33
N ILE A 215 -0.50 4.58 -1.38
CA ILE A 215 -1.65 3.70 -1.13
C ILE A 215 -1.59 2.46 -2.04
N ARG A 216 -1.84 1.28 -1.47
CA ARG A 216 -1.86 0.00 -2.19
C ARG A 216 -3.23 -0.63 -2.06
N ARG A 217 -3.74 -1.17 -3.17
CA ARG A 217 -4.95 -1.99 -3.18
C ARG A 217 -4.68 -3.31 -2.46
N ASN A 218 -5.49 -3.61 -1.45
CA ASN A 218 -5.51 -4.93 -0.82
C ASN A 218 -6.10 -5.95 -1.81
N LYS A 219 -5.48 -7.13 -1.93
CA LYS A 219 -6.06 -8.24 -2.71
C LYS A 219 -7.29 -8.75 -1.97
N ARG A 220 -8.48 -8.60 -2.55
CA ARG A 220 -9.74 -9.13 -1.99
C ARG A 220 -10.12 -10.44 -2.69
N LYS A 221 -10.76 -11.34 -1.95
CA LYS A 221 -11.32 -12.58 -2.48
C LYS A 221 -12.62 -12.29 -3.23
N TYR A 222 -12.82 -13.02 -4.32
CA TYR A 222 -13.94 -12.92 -5.23
C TYR A 222 -15.23 -13.52 -4.65
N SER A 223 -16.39 -12.95 -5.00
CA SER A 223 -17.71 -13.53 -4.75
C SER A 223 -18.66 -13.13 -5.87
N SER A 224 -19.39 -14.08 -6.45
CA SER A 224 -20.38 -13.86 -7.52
C SER A 224 -21.81 -13.99 -7.02
N TYR A 225 -22.70 -13.11 -7.47
CA TYR A 225 -24.14 -13.18 -7.25
C TYR A 225 -24.86 -14.02 -8.32
N LYS A 226 -25.94 -14.73 -7.95
CA LYS A 226 -26.78 -15.56 -8.85
C LYS A 226 -28.25 -15.12 -8.78
N GLY A 227 -28.81 -14.61 -9.88
CA GLY A 227 -30.26 -14.38 -10.08
C GLY A 227 -30.61 -14.13 -11.55
N THR A 228 -31.85 -14.41 -11.99
CA THR A 228 -32.32 -14.24 -13.38
C THR A 228 -33.61 -13.43 -13.42
N ILE A 229 -33.61 -12.24 -14.05
CA ILE A 229 -34.83 -11.55 -14.56
C ILE A 229 -34.42 -10.66 -15.75
N GLY A 230 -35.06 -10.80 -16.92
CA GLY A 230 -35.04 -9.81 -18.02
C GLY A 230 -34.49 -10.27 -19.38
N LYS A 231 -34.36 -9.32 -20.33
CA LYS A 231 -33.87 -9.53 -21.70
C LYS A 231 -32.37 -9.19 -21.80
N ILE A 232 -31.57 -10.16 -22.20
CA ILE A 232 -30.09 -10.12 -22.21
C ILE A 232 -29.57 -9.76 -23.62
N ALA A 233 -28.55 -8.89 -23.70
CA ALA A 233 -27.82 -8.57 -24.93
C ALA A 233 -26.56 -9.48 -25.10
N PRO A 234 -26.08 -9.71 -26.34
CA PRO A 234 -24.83 -10.45 -26.55
C PRO A 234 -23.62 -9.70 -25.96
N ASN A 235 -22.59 -10.44 -25.55
CA ASN A 235 -21.32 -9.85 -25.12
C ASN A 235 -20.48 -9.49 -26.35
N LEU A 236 -20.45 -8.22 -26.73
CA LEU A 236 -19.68 -7.71 -27.87
C LEU A 236 -18.24 -7.29 -27.52
N ILE A 237 -17.92 -7.16 -26.23
CA ILE A 237 -16.59 -6.69 -25.79
C ILE A 237 -15.57 -7.83 -25.79
N HIS A 238 -15.97 -9.06 -25.45
CA HIS A 238 -15.08 -10.22 -25.39
C HIS A 238 -13.75 -9.97 -24.65
N ARG A 239 -13.76 -9.09 -23.64
CA ARG A 239 -12.59 -8.59 -22.86
C ARG A 239 -11.59 -7.73 -23.64
N ASP A 240 -11.90 -7.36 -24.87
CA ASP A 240 -11.24 -6.28 -25.58
C ASP A 240 -11.80 -4.93 -25.10
N PHE A 241 -11.30 -4.53 -23.94
CA PHE A 241 -11.70 -3.31 -23.23
C PHE A 241 -11.20 -2.02 -23.86
N PHE A 242 -10.16 -2.10 -24.69
CA PHE A 242 -9.50 -0.92 -25.24
C PHE A 242 -10.30 -0.35 -26.41
N ALA A 243 -10.41 0.98 -26.44
CA ALA A 243 -10.91 1.72 -27.59
C ALA A 243 -9.80 2.64 -28.13
N PRO A 244 -9.54 2.66 -29.44
CA PRO A 244 -8.53 3.53 -30.03
C PRO A 244 -8.93 5.01 -30.03
N MET A 245 -10.24 5.29 -30.02
CA MET A 245 -10.80 6.64 -29.91
C MET A 245 -11.81 6.75 -28.77
N PRO A 246 -11.99 7.95 -28.19
CA PRO A 246 -13.07 8.22 -27.25
C PRO A 246 -14.44 7.87 -27.83
N ASN A 247 -15.39 7.53 -26.94
CA ASN A 247 -16.79 7.25 -27.27
C ASN A 247 -17.04 6.04 -28.18
N MET A 248 -16.07 5.16 -28.36
CA MET A 248 -16.30 3.89 -29.09
C MET A 248 -16.78 2.77 -28.18
N LYS A 249 -16.27 2.71 -26.94
CA LYS A 249 -16.61 1.68 -25.95
C LYS A 249 -16.83 2.34 -24.61
N TRP A 250 -18.06 2.29 -24.11
CA TRP A 250 -18.43 2.76 -22.78
C TRP A 250 -18.72 1.59 -21.86
N HIS A 251 -18.37 1.74 -20.59
CA HIS A 251 -18.57 0.75 -19.55
C HIS A 251 -19.30 1.39 -18.37
N THR A 252 -20.27 0.69 -17.80
CA THR A 252 -20.94 1.13 -16.56
C THR A 252 -21.25 -0.06 -15.68
N ASP A 253 -21.35 0.21 -14.39
CA ASP A 253 -21.76 -0.69 -13.33
C ASP A 253 -22.15 0.20 -12.13
N ILE A 254 -22.84 -0.35 -11.13
CA ILE A 254 -23.25 0.35 -9.92
C ILE A 254 -22.41 -0.12 -8.75
N THR A 255 -21.86 0.83 -8.00
CA THR A 255 -21.14 0.52 -6.76
C THR A 255 -21.83 1.09 -5.53
N GLU A 256 -21.89 0.30 -4.45
CA GLU A 256 -22.39 0.71 -3.13
C GLU A 256 -21.26 1.21 -2.21
N PHE A 257 -21.53 2.29 -1.49
CA PHE A 257 -20.78 2.77 -0.33
C PHE A 257 -21.67 2.67 0.90
N HIS A 258 -21.09 2.22 2.02
CA HIS A 258 -21.80 2.06 3.29
C HIS A 258 -21.17 2.96 4.36
N LEU A 259 -21.89 3.97 4.81
CA LEU A 259 -21.41 4.94 5.80
C LEU A 259 -22.45 5.09 6.91
N ASN A 260 -22.04 4.86 8.16
CA ASN A 260 -22.87 5.06 9.35
C ASN A 260 -24.26 4.38 9.29
N GLY A 261 -24.34 3.16 8.73
CA GLY A 261 -25.60 2.43 8.58
C GLY A 261 -26.41 2.81 7.34
N GLU A 262 -26.02 3.86 6.61
CA GLU A 262 -26.68 4.30 5.39
C GLU A 262 -25.93 3.84 4.14
N LYS A 263 -26.64 3.80 3.02
CA LYS A 263 -26.11 3.38 1.71
C LYS A 263 -26.13 4.53 0.72
N LEU A 264 -25.09 4.60 -0.10
CA LEU A 264 -24.95 5.52 -1.21
C LEU A 264 -24.47 4.75 -2.44
N TYR A 265 -25.09 5.00 -3.58
CA TYR A 265 -24.81 4.31 -4.83
C TYR A 265 -24.23 5.29 -5.85
N LEU A 266 -23.22 4.84 -6.58
CA LEU A 266 -22.59 5.57 -7.67
C LEU A 266 -22.75 4.76 -8.96
N SER A 267 -23.23 5.41 -10.01
CA SER A 267 -23.30 4.86 -11.37
C SER A 267 -22.46 5.75 -12.30
N PRO A 268 -21.23 5.34 -12.68
CA PRO A 268 -20.40 6.07 -13.63
C PRO A 268 -20.42 5.45 -15.03
N ILE A 269 -20.10 6.27 -16.02
CA ILE A 269 -19.68 5.82 -17.36
C ILE A 269 -18.18 5.98 -17.47
N LEU A 270 -17.48 4.88 -17.76
CA LEU A 270 -16.05 4.87 -18.04
C LEU A 270 -15.82 4.63 -19.54
N ASP A 271 -14.96 5.45 -20.15
CA ASP A 271 -14.58 5.32 -21.56
C ASP A 271 -13.40 4.35 -21.73
N GLY A 272 -13.53 3.36 -22.62
CA GLY A 272 -12.50 2.33 -22.88
C GLY A 272 -11.18 2.85 -23.47
N CYS A 273 -11.12 4.10 -23.93
CA CYS A 273 -9.92 4.72 -24.48
C CYS A 273 -8.90 5.08 -23.37
N GLY A 274 -9.07 6.25 -22.75
CA GLY A 274 -8.25 6.73 -21.63
C GLY A 274 -8.68 6.16 -20.26
N GLY A 275 -9.88 5.59 -20.18
CA GLY A 275 -10.48 5.21 -18.90
C GLY A 275 -10.87 6.43 -18.08
N ASP A 276 -11.28 7.54 -18.72
CA ASP A 276 -11.88 8.69 -18.05
C ASP A 276 -13.34 8.40 -17.71
N ILE A 277 -13.84 9.05 -16.66
CA ILE A 277 -15.26 9.02 -16.32
C ILE A 277 -15.97 10.11 -17.11
N VAL A 278 -16.77 9.69 -18.08
CA VAL A 278 -17.49 10.59 -18.99
C VAL A 278 -18.63 11.29 -18.25
N SER A 279 -19.41 10.53 -17.50
CA SER A 279 -20.57 10.99 -16.74
C SER A 279 -20.77 10.12 -15.50
N TYR A 280 -21.53 10.61 -14.52
CA TYR A 280 -21.96 9.82 -13.38
C TYR A 280 -23.17 10.43 -12.66
N SER A 281 -23.85 9.58 -11.89
CA SER A 281 -24.89 9.96 -10.94
C SER A 281 -24.65 9.30 -9.58
N ILE A 282 -25.16 9.93 -8.53
CA ILE A 282 -25.06 9.46 -7.14
C ILE A 282 -26.46 9.54 -6.54
N SER A 283 -26.91 8.46 -5.90
CA SER A 283 -28.23 8.38 -5.26
C SER A 283 -28.18 7.52 -3.99
N ARG A 284 -29.19 7.64 -3.13
CA ARG A 284 -29.39 6.75 -1.98
C ARG A 284 -30.02 5.42 -2.37
N HIS A 285 -30.50 5.30 -3.61
CA HIS A 285 -31.16 4.11 -4.12
C HIS A 285 -30.54 3.66 -5.45
N PRO A 286 -30.38 2.34 -5.70
CA PRO A 286 -29.86 1.80 -6.95
C PRO A 286 -31.02 1.56 -7.94
N ASP A 287 -31.78 2.59 -8.25
CA ASP A 287 -32.98 2.52 -9.09
C ASP A 287 -32.69 2.90 -10.56
N MET A 288 -33.73 2.88 -11.39
CA MET A 288 -33.65 3.32 -12.78
C MET A 288 -33.30 4.80 -12.91
N ASP A 289 -33.76 5.65 -11.98
CA ASP A 289 -33.51 7.10 -12.02
C ASP A 289 -32.02 7.41 -11.87
N LEU A 290 -31.30 6.66 -11.03
CA LEU A 290 -29.85 6.73 -10.95
C LEU A 290 -29.22 6.50 -12.33
N VAL A 291 -29.60 5.43 -13.03
CA VAL A 291 -29.02 5.07 -14.33
C VAL A 291 -29.40 6.09 -15.42
N MET A 292 -30.68 6.47 -15.50
CA MET A 292 -31.18 7.40 -16.50
C MET A 292 -30.58 8.80 -16.34
N THR A 293 -30.48 9.30 -15.10
CA THR A 293 -29.84 10.60 -14.81
C THR A 293 -28.36 10.62 -15.26
N MET A 294 -27.66 9.49 -15.12
CA MET A 294 -26.27 9.36 -15.60
C MET A 294 -26.19 9.40 -17.13
N LEU A 295 -27.13 8.75 -17.83
CA LEU A 295 -27.22 8.77 -19.29
C LEU A 295 -27.54 10.17 -19.81
N ASP A 296 -28.53 10.86 -19.22
CA ASP A 296 -28.93 12.19 -19.66
C ASP A 296 -27.76 13.18 -19.59
N LYS A 297 -27.00 13.15 -18.49
CA LYS A 297 -25.76 13.94 -18.35
C LYS A 297 -24.71 13.58 -19.40
N ALA A 298 -24.60 12.31 -19.78
CA ALA A 298 -23.64 11.86 -20.79
C ALA A 298 -24.03 12.37 -22.18
N PHE A 299 -25.30 12.28 -22.55
CA PHE A 299 -25.81 12.70 -23.86
C PHE A 299 -25.83 14.21 -24.05
N VAL A 300 -25.97 14.98 -22.96
CA VAL A 300 -25.77 16.44 -23.01
C VAL A 300 -24.31 16.79 -23.30
N LYS A 301 -23.37 15.99 -22.77
CA LYS A 301 -21.93 16.26 -22.87
C LYS A 301 -21.31 15.79 -24.18
N GLU A 302 -21.78 14.67 -24.73
CA GLU A 302 -21.16 13.99 -25.86
C GLU A 302 -22.16 13.87 -27.02
N THR A 303 -21.84 14.48 -28.16
CA THR A 303 -22.76 14.64 -29.31
C THR A 303 -22.55 13.62 -30.43
N ALA A 304 -21.45 12.87 -30.43
CA ALA A 304 -21.10 11.90 -31.47
C ALA A 304 -20.93 10.49 -30.88
N LEU A 305 -22.05 9.82 -30.62
CA LEU A 305 -22.09 8.47 -30.00
C LEU A 305 -22.50 7.36 -30.97
N ASN A 306 -22.67 7.69 -32.25
CA ASN A 306 -23.03 6.72 -33.28
C ASN A 306 -21.97 5.61 -33.33
N ASN A 307 -22.42 4.35 -33.22
CA ASN A 307 -21.58 3.14 -33.15
C ASN A 307 -20.79 2.97 -31.84
N CYS A 308 -21.10 3.72 -30.77
CA CYS A 308 -20.60 3.41 -29.44
C CYS A 308 -21.17 2.06 -28.98
N THR A 309 -20.31 1.20 -28.45
CA THR A 309 -20.73 0.00 -27.72
C THR A 309 -20.79 0.31 -26.23
N PHE A 310 -21.96 0.15 -25.62
CA PHE A 310 -22.13 0.35 -24.18
C PHE A 310 -22.24 -0.99 -23.47
N HIS A 311 -21.21 -1.34 -22.71
CA HIS A 311 -21.09 -2.58 -21.97
C HIS A 311 -21.54 -2.44 -20.51
N THR A 312 -22.39 -3.36 -20.07
CA THR A 312 -22.93 -3.44 -18.71
C THR A 312 -22.90 -4.86 -18.18
N ASP A 313 -23.12 -5.04 -16.89
CA ASP A 313 -23.51 -6.35 -16.36
C ASP A 313 -24.97 -6.70 -16.75
N GLN A 314 -25.46 -7.82 -16.24
CA GLN A 314 -26.86 -8.25 -16.42
C GLN A 314 -27.79 -7.73 -15.30
N GLY A 315 -27.53 -6.55 -14.73
CA GLY A 315 -28.41 -5.91 -13.76
C GLY A 315 -29.81 -5.64 -14.33
N CYS A 316 -30.84 -5.64 -13.48
CA CYS A 316 -32.23 -5.44 -13.92
C CYS A 316 -32.44 -4.07 -14.58
N GLN A 317 -31.69 -3.06 -14.14
CA GLN A 317 -31.76 -1.70 -14.67
C GLN A 317 -31.34 -1.67 -16.16
N TYR A 318 -30.26 -2.36 -16.50
CA TYR A 318 -29.73 -2.40 -17.86
C TYR A 318 -30.55 -3.29 -18.80
N GLN A 319 -31.39 -4.18 -18.26
CA GLN A 319 -32.35 -4.99 -19.02
C GLN A 319 -33.69 -4.28 -19.26
N SER A 320 -33.89 -3.07 -18.70
CA SER A 320 -35.13 -2.30 -18.84
C SER A 320 -35.39 -1.88 -20.28
N PRO A 321 -36.65 -1.96 -20.77
CA PRO A 321 -37.03 -1.42 -22.08
C PRO A 321 -36.75 0.08 -22.22
N GLN A 322 -36.87 0.85 -21.13
CA GLN A 322 -36.56 2.28 -21.13
C GLN A 322 -35.08 2.50 -21.45
N TYR A 323 -34.19 1.81 -20.75
CA TYR A 323 -32.74 1.87 -20.99
C TYR A 323 -32.39 1.50 -22.43
N GLN A 324 -32.91 0.35 -22.90
CA GLN A 324 -32.67 -0.15 -24.26
C GLN A 324 -33.14 0.83 -25.33
N ARG A 325 -34.33 1.43 -25.14
CA ARG A 325 -34.88 2.43 -26.06
C ARG A 325 -34.00 3.68 -26.10
N THR A 326 -33.57 4.17 -24.94
CA THR A 326 -32.73 5.37 -24.85
C THR A 326 -31.38 5.17 -25.55
N LEU A 327 -30.73 4.02 -25.35
CA LEU A 327 -29.49 3.70 -26.09
C LEU A 327 -29.71 3.66 -27.61
N LYS A 328 -30.79 2.99 -28.04
CA LYS A 328 -31.12 2.85 -29.47
C LYS A 328 -31.37 4.21 -30.13
N LEU A 329 -32.04 5.14 -29.43
CA LEU A 329 -32.29 6.50 -29.94
C LEU A 329 -31.00 7.30 -30.14
N GLN A 330 -29.93 6.99 -29.39
CA GLN A 330 -28.62 7.63 -29.51
C GLN A 330 -27.65 6.87 -30.44
N GLY A 331 -28.13 5.83 -31.15
CA GLY A 331 -27.28 5.03 -32.04
C GLY A 331 -26.24 4.16 -31.30
N ILE A 332 -26.47 3.89 -30.02
CA ILE A 332 -25.57 3.13 -29.15
C ILE A 332 -25.97 1.64 -29.15
N THR A 333 -24.99 0.76 -29.34
CA THR A 333 -25.18 -0.69 -29.30
C THR A 333 -24.95 -1.21 -27.88
N GLN A 334 -25.97 -1.83 -27.30
CA GLN A 334 -25.83 -2.46 -25.99
C GLN A 334 -25.02 -3.76 -26.07
N SER A 335 -24.15 -3.96 -25.09
CA SER A 335 -23.38 -5.16 -24.86
C SER A 335 -23.52 -5.56 -23.39
N MET A 336 -23.70 -6.84 -23.08
CA MET A 336 -23.79 -7.30 -21.68
C MET A 336 -22.76 -8.37 -21.37
N SER A 337 -22.20 -8.31 -20.16
CA SER A 337 -21.27 -9.32 -19.66
C SER A 337 -21.97 -10.66 -19.47
N ARG A 338 -21.19 -11.76 -19.43
CA ARG A 338 -21.75 -13.07 -19.08
C ARG A 338 -22.06 -13.09 -17.59
N LYS A 339 -23.23 -13.63 -17.24
CA LYS A 339 -23.64 -13.79 -15.85
C LYS A 339 -22.54 -14.44 -14.99
N GLY A 340 -22.23 -13.81 -13.86
CA GLY A 340 -21.25 -14.31 -12.89
C GLY A 340 -19.80 -14.25 -13.37
N ASN A 341 -19.48 -13.53 -14.44
CA ASN A 341 -18.13 -13.44 -14.99
C ASN A 341 -17.52 -12.04 -14.80
N SER A 342 -16.95 -11.79 -13.62
CA SER A 342 -16.27 -10.52 -13.29
C SER A 342 -15.17 -10.13 -14.27
N MET A 343 -14.54 -11.11 -14.92
CA MET A 343 -13.50 -10.82 -15.91
C MET A 343 -14.03 -10.08 -17.13
N ASP A 344 -15.33 -10.19 -17.42
CA ASP A 344 -15.97 -9.48 -18.52
C ASP A 344 -16.27 -8.00 -18.13
N ASP A 345 -16.26 -7.64 -16.83
CA ASP A 345 -16.47 -6.28 -16.29
C ASP A 345 -15.20 -5.63 -15.69
N GLY A 346 -14.02 -6.16 -16.05
CA GLY A 346 -12.75 -5.85 -15.38
C GLY A 346 -12.34 -4.37 -15.35
N LEU A 347 -12.82 -3.54 -16.29
CA LEU A 347 -12.57 -2.09 -16.26
C LEU A 347 -13.27 -1.39 -15.09
N MET A 348 -14.55 -1.69 -14.87
CA MET A 348 -15.34 -1.09 -13.79
C MET A 348 -14.84 -1.59 -12.44
N GLU A 349 -14.54 -2.89 -12.32
CA GLU A 349 -13.93 -3.44 -11.10
C GLU A 349 -12.55 -2.83 -10.79
N ASN A 350 -11.79 -2.46 -11.81
CA ASN A 350 -10.53 -1.75 -11.64
C ASN A 350 -10.79 -0.36 -11.07
N PHE A 351 -11.67 0.40 -11.70
CA PHE A 351 -12.04 1.76 -11.29
C PHE A 351 -12.60 1.79 -9.86
N PHE A 352 -13.61 0.98 -9.54
CA PHE A 352 -14.20 0.95 -8.20
C PHE A 352 -13.22 0.53 -7.13
N GLY A 353 -12.36 -0.43 -7.43
CA GLY A 353 -11.32 -0.83 -6.49
C GLY A 353 -10.30 0.28 -6.24
N LEU A 354 -9.94 1.06 -7.26
CA LEU A 354 -9.08 2.23 -7.11
C LEU A 354 -9.78 3.32 -6.29
N LEU A 355 -10.96 3.74 -6.72
CA LEU A 355 -11.82 4.73 -6.06
C LEU A 355 -11.94 4.43 -4.57
N LYS A 356 -12.47 3.25 -4.23
CA LYS A 356 -12.70 2.91 -2.82
C LYS A 356 -11.41 2.77 -2.03
N THR A 357 -10.34 2.22 -2.59
CA THR A 357 -9.06 2.12 -1.86
C THR A 357 -8.44 3.50 -1.60
N GLU A 358 -8.51 4.41 -2.57
CA GLU A 358 -7.82 5.70 -2.50
C GLU A 358 -8.58 6.74 -1.66
N MET A 359 -9.92 6.71 -1.62
CA MET A 359 -10.71 7.69 -0.85
C MET A 359 -11.56 7.12 0.29
N PHE A 360 -11.96 5.86 0.27
CA PHE A 360 -13.02 5.37 1.17
C PHE A 360 -12.54 4.37 2.21
N TYR A 361 -11.97 3.24 1.78
CA TYR A 361 -11.51 2.18 2.65
C TYR A 361 -10.39 2.64 3.59
N ASP A 362 -10.53 2.28 4.86
CA ASP A 362 -9.66 2.70 5.97
C ASP A 362 -9.66 4.23 6.19
N GLN A 363 -10.66 4.93 5.63
CA GLN A 363 -10.83 6.39 5.66
C GLN A 363 -12.29 6.78 5.89
N GLU A 364 -13.19 5.82 6.15
CA GLU A 364 -14.63 6.05 6.31
C GLU A 364 -14.93 7.03 7.44
N TYR A 365 -14.11 7.01 8.49
CA TYR A 365 -14.19 7.91 9.65
C TYR A 365 -14.01 9.40 9.32
N LYS A 366 -13.53 9.73 8.10
CA LYS A 366 -13.39 11.12 7.64
C LYS A 366 -14.70 11.74 7.19
N TYR A 367 -15.74 10.93 7.00
CA TYR A 367 -17.03 11.36 6.49
C TYR A 367 -18.08 11.25 7.59
N HIS A 368 -18.65 12.38 7.99
CA HIS A 368 -19.67 12.47 9.01
C HIS A 368 -21.08 12.34 8.43
N SER A 369 -21.25 12.59 7.13
CA SER A 369 -22.55 12.52 6.44
C SER A 369 -22.45 11.95 5.02
N LEU A 370 -23.58 11.50 4.48
CA LEU A 370 -23.68 11.11 3.06
C LEU A 370 -23.42 12.29 2.11
N GLN A 371 -23.67 13.53 2.54
CA GLN A 371 -23.41 14.73 1.74
C GLN A 371 -21.89 14.95 1.59
N GLU A 372 -21.13 14.82 2.68
CA GLU A 372 -19.67 14.89 2.63
C GLU A 372 -19.08 13.77 1.78
N LEU A 373 -19.59 12.54 1.92
CA LEU A 373 -19.17 11.43 1.07
C LEU A 373 -19.48 11.69 -0.41
N THR A 374 -20.68 12.21 -0.71
CA THR A 374 -21.07 12.59 -2.08
C THR A 374 -20.11 13.61 -2.66
N GLN A 375 -19.76 14.64 -1.89
CA GLN A 375 -18.83 15.67 -2.31
C GLN A 375 -17.42 15.09 -2.54
N ALA A 376 -16.94 14.24 -1.64
CA ALA A 376 -15.65 13.57 -1.81
C ALA A 376 -15.59 12.63 -3.02
N ILE A 377 -16.69 11.96 -3.37
CA ILE A 377 -16.78 11.15 -4.60
C ILE A 377 -16.65 12.06 -5.84
N LYS A 378 -17.34 13.20 -5.85
CA LYS A 378 -17.26 14.17 -6.96
C LYS A 378 -15.83 14.68 -7.15
N GLU A 379 -15.21 15.14 -6.06
CA GLU A 379 -13.82 15.62 -6.05
C GLU A 379 -12.83 14.53 -6.47
N TYR A 380 -13.06 13.29 -6.05
CA TYR A 380 -12.21 12.18 -6.49
C TYR A 380 -12.35 11.90 -7.99
N ILE A 381 -13.56 11.95 -8.55
CA ILE A 381 -13.77 11.72 -9.99
C ILE A 381 -13.09 12.80 -10.82
N GLU A 382 -13.18 14.06 -10.39
CA GLU A 382 -12.46 15.19 -10.99
C GLU A 382 -10.95 14.96 -10.93
N TYR A 383 -10.40 14.71 -9.73
CA TYR A 383 -8.99 14.33 -9.56
C TYR A 383 -8.57 13.15 -10.44
N TYR A 384 -9.40 12.11 -10.51
CA TYR A 384 -9.13 10.90 -11.28
C TYR A 384 -9.00 11.19 -12.78
N ASN A 385 -9.85 12.08 -13.30
CA ASN A 385 -9.85 12.46 -14.70
C ASN A 385 -8.74 13.45 -15.04
N GLU A 386 -8.52 14.45 -14.19
CA GLU A 386 -7.77 15.66 -14.55
C GLU A 386 -6.33 15.67 -14.03
N GLU A 387 -6.07 15.02 -12.89
CA GLU A 387 -4.76 15.05 -12.24
C GLU A 387 -4.07 13.68 -12.15
N ARG A 388 -4.87 12.61 -12.07
CA ARG A 388 -4.35 11.28 -11.75
C ARG A 388 -3.70 10.59 -12.96
N ILE A 389 -2.38 10.64 -13.03
CA ILE A 389 -1.62 10.02 -14.12
C ILE A 389 -1.71 8.49 -14.12
N LYS A 390 -1.75 7.91 -15.32
CA LYS A 390 -1.71 6.45 -15.53
C LYS A 390 -0.42 6.04 -16.22
N SER A 391 0.30 5.07 -15.64
CA SER A 391 1.53 4.54 -16.25
C SER A 391 1.27 3.91 -17.63
N ARG A 392 0.10 3.28 -17.85
CA ARG A 392 -0.27 2.75 -19.18
C ARG A 392 -0.42 3.84 -20.25
N LEU A 393 -0.74 5.07 -19.82
CA LEU A 393 -0.91 6.25 -20.67
C LEU A 393 0.38 7.08 -20.70
N ARG A 394 1.53 6.47 -20.41
CA ARG A 394 2.86 7.12 -20.41
C ARG A 394 2.93 8.39 -19.54
N GLY A 395 2.16 8.44 -18.46
CA GLY A 395 2.16 9.58 -17.53
C GLY A 395 1.12 10.66 -17.84
N LEU A 396 0.25 10.44 -18.82
CA LEU A 396 -0.92 11.29 -19.06
C LEU A 396 -2.06 10.96 -18.09
N THR A 397 -2.88 11.96 -17.81
CA THR A 397 -4.17 11.77 -17.14
C THR A 397 -5.20 11.22 -18.12
N PRO A 398 -6.31 10.62 -17.64
CA PRO A 398 -7.36 10.13 -18.52
C PRO A 398 -7.90 11.20 -19.47
N LYS A 399 -8.10 12.43 -18.96
CA LYS A 399 -8.59 13.55 -19.77
C LYS A 399 -7.56 14.04 -20.78
N GLU A 400 -6.29 14.14 -20.40
CA GLU A 400 -5.21 14.48 -21.34
C GLU A 400 -5.13 13.47 -22.50
N TYR A 401 -5.18 12.18 -22.19
CA TYR A 401 -5.15 11.14 -23.21
C TYR A 401 -6.39 11.17 -24.11
N ARG A 402 -7.58 11.40 -23.54
CA ARG A 402 -8.81 11.58 -24.32
C ARG A 402 -8.65 12.71 -25.33
N ASN A 403 -8.20 13.88 -24.88
CA ASN A 403 -8.00 15.05 -25.76
C ASN A 403 -6.97 14.76 -26.87
N GLN A 404 -5.89 14.05 -26.54
CA GLN A 404 -4.88 13.65 -27.53
C GLN A 404 -5.44 12.65 -28.55
N ALA A 405 -6.18 11.63 -28.09
CA ALA A 405 -6.75 10.59 -28.96
C ALA A 405 -7.86 11.14 -29.88
N SER A 406 -8.58 12.19 -29.44
CA SER A 406 -9.53 12.91 -30.30
C SER A 406 -8.87 13.63 -31.48
N ILE A 407 -7.59 13.98 -31.35
CA ILE A 407 -6.83 14.71 -32.40
C ILE A 407 -6.02 13.73 -33.26
N ASN A 408 -5.36 12.76 -32.62
CA ASN A 408 -4.50 11.78 -33.27
C ASN A 408 -4.90 10.36 -32.83
N PRO A 409 -5.79 9.68 -33.57
CA PRO A 409 -6.19 8.32 -33.26
C PRO A 409 -4.98 7.38 -33.31
N VAL A 410 -4.84 6.51 -32.32
CA VAL A 410 -3.82 5.46 -32.34
C VAL A 410 -4.42 4.28 -33.14
N PHE A 411 -4.02 4.15 -34.40
CA PHE A 411 -4.37 3.02 -35.27
C PHE A 411 -3.43 1.83 -35.06
#